data_AF-A0A258LVA0-F1
#
_entry.id   AF-A0A258LVA0-F1
#
_cell.length_a   1.000
_cell.length_b   1.000
_cell.length_c   1.000
_cell.angle_alpha   90.00
_cell.angle_beta   90.00
_cell.angle_gamma   90.00
#
_symmetry.space_group_name_H-M   'P 1'
#
loop_
_entity.id
_entity.type
_entity.pdbx_description
1 polymer ?
#
loop_
_entity_poly.entity_id
_entity_poly.type
_entity_poly.pdbx_seq_one_letter_code
_entity_poly.pdbx_strand_id
1 'polypeptide(L)' 'MTHFWPHSAYQTLTVGSDNQLLVTDDFLRTYLLRPELNLVPESCDAERSLHQRLSESPRAVISEQEIAAMSDPDIQVNY' A
#
# COMPACT_ATOMS: atom_id res chain seq x y z
N MET A 1 -2.46 24.72 9.82
CA MET A 1 -2.23 24.96 8.38
C MET A 1 -3.55 24.74 7.66
N THR A 2 -3.88 25.56 6.68
CA THR A 2 -5.12 25.40 5.90
C THR A 2 -5.02 24.14 5.03
N HIS A 3 -5.99 23.23 5.15
CA HIS A 3 -6.04 22.01 4.35
C HIS A 3 -6.64 22.30 2.97
N PHE A 4 -5.81 22.74 2.04
CA PHE A 4 -6.23 23.04 0.68
C PHE A 4 -6.63 21.80 -0.12
N TRP A 5 -6.08 20.61 0.20
CA TRP A 5 -6.42 19.33 -0.43
C TRP A 5 -6.74 18.26 0.63
N PRO A 6 -7.98 18.21 1.13
CA PRO A 6 -8.35 17.30 2.21
C PRO A 6 -8.21 15.81 1.84
N HIS A 7 -8.33 15.47 0.55
CA HIS A 7 -8.16 14.09 0.05
C HIS A 7 -6.71 13.75 -0.34
N SER A 8 -5.76 14.68 -0.18
CA SER A 8 -4.35 14.36 -0.40
C SER A 8 -3.80 13.57 0.77
N ALA A 9 -2.91 12.61 0.48
CA ALA A 9 -2.13 11.90 1.49
C ALA A 9 -1.05 12.79 2.15
N TYR A 10 -1.05 14.10 1.94
CA TYR A 10 -0.05 15.00 2.54
C TYR A 10 -0.03 14.92 4.07
N GLN A 11 -1.21 14.70 4.68
CA GLN A 11 -1.35 14.62 6.14
C GLN A 11 -0.70 13.38 6.75
N THR A 12 -0.41 12.36 5.95
CA THR A 12 0.27 11.15 6.43
C THR A 12 1.79 11.28 6.32
N LEU A 13 2.31 12.28 5.59
CA LEU A 13 3.74 12.57 5.48
C LEU A 13 4.26 13.31 6.72
N THR A 14 5.57 13.24 6.93
CA THR A 14 6.27 14.02 7.97
C THR A 14 7.27 14.97 7.34
N VAL A 15 7.53 16.12 7.96
CA VAL A 15 8.56 17.07 7.51
C VAL A 15 9.88 16.78 8.23
N GLY A 16 10.94 16.53 7.47
CA GLY A 16 12.29 16.32 7.98
C GLY A 16 12.96 17.59 8.49
N SER A 17 14.12 17.45 9.12
CA SER A 17 14.91 18.58 9.65
C SER A 17 15.43 19.54 8.58
N ASP A 18 15.52 19.07 7.34
CA ASP A 18 15.87 19.82 6.13
C ASP A 18 14.64 20.43 5.42
N ASN A 19 13.48 20.38 6.07
CA ASN A 19 12.21 20.88 5.56
C ASN A 19 11.70 20.16 4.29
N GLN A 20 12.14 18.92 4.07
CA GLN A 20 11.65 18.03 3.01
C GLN A 20 10.57 17.07 3.53
N LEU A 21 9.74 16.53 2.62
CA LEU A 21 8.74 15.53 2.97
C LEU A 21 9.36 14.14 3.03
N LEU A 22 9.12 13.45 4.14
CA LEU A 22 9.53 12.08 4.37
C LEU A 22 8.35 11.14 4.11
N VAL A 23 8.60 10.12 3.30
CA VAL A 23 7.67 9.02 3.04
C VAL A 23 7.53 8.21 4.33
N THR A 24 6.30 8.13 4.86
CA THR A 24 5.97 7.37 6.07
C THR A 24 5.26 6.07 5.72
N ASP A 25 5.13 5.18 6.69
CA ASP A 25 4.33 3.97 6.54
C ASP A 25 2.85 4.31 6.31
N ASP A 26 2.32 5.34 6.98
CA ASP A 26 0.93 5.78 6.79
C ASP A 26 0.69 6.34 5.40
N PHE A 27 1.67 7.02 4.80
CA PHE A 27 1.61 7.43 3.40
C PHE A 27 1.53 6.23 2.47
N LEU A 28 2.38 5.22 2.65
CA LEU A 28 2.33 4.01 1.82
C LEU A 28 1.02 3.24 1.99
N ARG A 29 0.47 3.17 3.22
CA ARG A 29 -0.85 2.57 3.47
C ARG A 29 -1.97 3.23 2.67
N THR A 30 -1.90 4.53 2.37
CA THR A 30 -2.91 5.17 1.52
C THR A 30 -2.98 4.58 0.10
N TYR A 31 -1.86 4.06 -0.42
CA TYR A 31 -1.82 3.38 -1.71
C TYR A 31 -2.32 1.94 -1.61
N LEU A 32 -1.97 1.24 -0.53
CA LEU A 32 -2.43 -0.14 -0.28
C LEU A 32 -3.96 -0.22 -0.06
N LEU A 33 -4.57 0.85 0.47
CA LEU A 33 -6.02 0.94 0.69
C LEU A 33 -6.81 1.35 -0.55
N ARG A 34 -6.17 1.48 -1.71
CA ARG A 34 -6.87 1.84 -2.94
C ARG A 34 -7.74 0.69 -3.44
N PRO A 35 -8.88 0.97 -4.10
CA PRO A 35 -9.81 -0.05 -4.57
C PRO A 35 -9.16 -1.13 -5.45
N GLU A 36 -8.12 -0.77 -6.20
CA GLU A 36 -7.38 -1.68 -7.08
C GLU A 36 -6.63 -2.80 -6.34
N LEU A 37 -6.32 -2.59 -5.05
CA LEU A 37 -5.64 -3.56 -4.19
C LEU A 37 -6.55 -4.16 -3.11
N ASN A 38 -7.81 -3.74 -3.06
CA ASN A 38 -8.75 -4.27 -2.08
C ASN A 38 -9.03 -5.75 -2.33
N LEU A 39 -8.90 -6.54 -1.26
CA LEU A 39 -9.25 -7.95 -1.29
C LEU A 39 -10.74 -8.14 -1.60
N VAL A 40 -11.04 -9.12 -2.45
CA VAL A 40 -12.40 -9.54 -2.79
C VAL A 40 -12.72 -10.91 -2.14
N PRO A 41 -14.00 -11.32 -2.07
CA PRO A 41 -14.37 -12.65 -1.57
C PRO A 41 -13.64 -13.79 -2.29
N GLU A 42 -13.32 -13.60 -3.57
CA GLU A 42 -12.64 -14.57 -4.44
C GLU A 42 -11.11 -14.57 -4.28
N SER A 43 -10.52 -13.58 -3.59
CA SER A 43 -9.06 -13.48 -3.40
C SER A 43 -8.48 -14.75 -2.78
N CYS A 44 -7.35 -15.21 -3.30
CA CYS A 44 -6.69 -16.40 -2.79
C CYS A 44 -5.95 -16.14 -1.47
N ASP A 45 -5.51 -17.21 -0.79
CA ASP A 45 -4.78 -17.10 0.48
C ASP A 45 -3.45 -16.35 0.33
N ALA A 46 -2.77 -16.47 -0.82
CA ALA A 46 -1.53 -15.77 -1.10
C ALA A 46 -1.74 -14.24 -1.15
N GLU A 47 -2.79 -13.78 -1.84
CA GLU A 47 -3.19 -12.36 -1.87
C GLU A 47 -3.53 -11.85 -0.47
N ARG A 48 -4.34 -12.60 0.29
CA ARG A 48 -4.75 -12.21 1.65
C ARG A 48 -3.55 -12.09 2.58
N SER A 49 -2.63 -13.06 2.53
CA SER A 49 -1.42 -13.08 3.33
C SER A 49 -0.50 -11.89 2.99
N LEU A 50 -0.29 -11.64 1.69
CA LEU A 50 0.54 -10.51 1.25
C LEU A 50 -0.08 -9.17 1.65
N HIS A 51 -1.37 -8.98 1.40
CA HIS A 51 -2.09 -7.75 1.74
C HIS A 51 -2.08 -7.48 3.25
N GLN A 52 -2.26 -8.52 4.08
CA GLN A 52 -2.13 -8.38 5.54
C GLN A 52 -0.72 -7.95 5.93
N ARG A 53 0.31 -8.61 5.39
CA ARG A 53 1.71 -8.31 5.68
C ARG A 53 2.07 -6.87 5.33
N LEU A 54 1.61 -6.37 4.19
CA LEU A 54 1.84 -4.99 3.76
C LEU A 54 1.02 -3.96 4.54
N SER A 55 -0.17 -4.34 5.02
CA SER A 55 -0.96 -3.49 5.90
C SER A 55 -0.22 -3.23 7.23
N GLU A 56 0.41 -4.26 7.78
CA GLU A 56 1.22 -4.18 9.00
C GLU A 56 2.56 -3.49 8.73
N SER A 57 3.27 -3.90 7.68
CA SER A 57 4.59 -3.41 7.29
C SER A 57 4.61 -3.01 5.80
N PRO A 58 4.25 -1.76 5.46
CA PRO A 58 4.07 -1.35 4.06
C PRO A 58 5.38 -1.22 3.27
N ARG A 59 6.53 -1.34 3.94
CA ARG A 59 7.86 -1.39 3.31
C ARG A 59 8.41 -2.82 3.22
N ALA A 60 7.62 -3.82 3.56
CA ALA A 60 8.07 -5.20 3.49
C ALA A 60 8.42 -5.58 2.05
N VAL A 61 9.53 -6.30 1.88
CA VAL A 61 9.96 -6.77 0.56
C VAL A 61 8.97 -7.82 0.05
N ILE A 62 8.59 -7.70 -1.22
CA ILE A 62 7.75 -8.65 -1.93
C ILE A 62 8.61 -9.30 -3.00
N SER A 63 8.59 -10.62 -3.07
CA SER A 63 9.27 -11.36 -4.12
C SER A 63 8.35 -11.59 -5.32
N GLU A 64 8.93 -11.70 -6.51
CA GLU A 64 8.18 -12.04 -7.73
C GLU A 64 7.48 -13.41 -7.60
N GLN A 65 8.04 -14.34 -6.80
CA GLN A 65 7.43 -15.64 -6.56
C GLN A 65 6.14 -15.54 -5.74
N GLU A 66 6.07 -14.62 -4.78
CA GLU A 66 4.84 -14.36 -4.00
C GLU A 66 3.74 -13.79 -4.88
N ILE A 67 4.10 -12.89 -5.80
CA ILE A 67 3.16 -12.32 -6.78
C ILE A 67 2.69 -13.41 -7.74
N ALA A 68 3.60 -14.20 -8.30
CA ALA A 68 3.27 -15.28 -9.23
C ALA A 68 2.41 -16.40 -8.59
N ALA A 69 2.40 -16.51 -7.26
CA ALA A 69 1.56 -17.47 -6.53
C ALA A 69 0.09 -17.02 -6.39
N MET A 70 -0.24 -15.77 -6.71
CA MET A 70 -1.62 -15.29 -6.72
C MET A 70 -2.40 -15.94 -7.86
N SER A 71 -3.64 -16.35 -7.58
CA SER A 71 -4.47 -17.05 -8.57
C SER A 71 -4.95 -16.15 -9.71
N ASP A 72 -5.15 -14.85 -9.44
CA ASP A 72 -5.66 -13.90 -10.41
C ASP A 72 -4.51 -13.14 -11.10
N PRO A 73 -4.30 -13.28 -12.42
CA PRO A 73 -3.26 -12.53 -13.12
C PRO A 73 -3.54 -11.02 -13.17
N ASP A 74 -4.79 -10.57 -13.06
CA ASP A 74 -5.13 -9.15 -13.06
C ASP A 74 -4.72 -8.46 -11.76
N ILE A 75 -4.68 -9.17 -10.63
CA ILE A 75 -4.19 -8.60 -9.36
C ILE A 75 -2.66 -8.57 -9.29
N GLN A 76 -1.99 -9.51 -9.97
CA GLN A 76 -0.52 -9.60 -9.97
C GLN A 76 0.15 -8.32 -10.48
N VAL A 77 -0.46 -7.64 -11.47
CA VAL A 77 0.09 -6.41 -12.07
C VAL A 77 -0.09 -5.17 -11.19
N ASN A 78 -0.87 -5.27 -10.11
CA ASN A 78 -1.12 -4.16 -9.19
C ASN A 78 -0.07 -4.08 -8.06
N TYR A 79 0.75 -5.12 -7.88
CA TYR A 79 1.85 -5.21 -6.89
C TYR A 79 3.21 -4.93 -7.53
#